data_AF-Q8RWK3-F1
#
_entry.id   AF-Q8RWK3-F1
#
_cell.length_a   1.000
_cell.length_b   1.000
_cell.length_c   1.000
_cell.angle_alpha   90.00
_cell.angle_beta   90.00
_cell.angle_gamma   90.00
#
_symmetry.space_group_name_H-M   'P 1'
#
loop_
_entity.id
_entity.type
_entity.pdbx_description
1 polymer ?
#
loop_
_entity_poly.entity_id
_entity_poly.type
_entity_poly.pdbx_seq_one_letter_code
_entity_poly.pdbx_strand_id
1 'polypeptide(L)'
;MASLRRVLLNVTSYCQRSLTQWSYSTSGMLSRSVVKHANNLGQIQARHFTTTLMKSGPKHSGTEQGVKRNSADHRRRLLAARFGLRRKLYKAFCKDPDLPSEMRDKNRYKLSKLPRNSAFARIRNRCVFTGRSRSVTELFRVSRIVFRGLASKGALMGITKSSW
;
A
#
# COMPACT_ATOMS: atom_id res chain seq x y z
N MET A 1 -34.09 19.49 27.41
CA MET A 1 -33.64 18.25 28.09
C MET A 1 -34.33 17.01 27.49
N ALA A 2 -34.16 16.76 26.19
CA ALA A 2 -34.74 15.59 25.50
C ALA A 2 -33.96 15.23 24.22
N SER A 3 -32.63 15.11 24.29
CA SER A 3 -31.81 14.75 23.11
C SER A 3 -30.55 13.93 23.42
N LEU A 4 -30.43 13.37 24.64
CA LEU A 4 -29.21 12.66 25.07
C LEU A 4 -29.40 11.16 25.38
N ARG A 5 -30.61 10.61 25.20
CA ARG A 5 -30.90 9.18 25.46
C ARG A 5 -30.92 8.27 24.24
N ARG A 6 -30.83 8.78 23.00
CA ARG A 6 -30.85 7.97 21.76
C ARG A 6 -29.48 7.60 21.20
N VAL A 7 -28.39 8.15 21.73
CA VAL A 7 -27.03 7.91 21.20
C VAL A 7 -26.34 6.71 21.89
N LEU A 8 -26.83 6.27 23.05
CA LEU A 8 -26.13 5.28 23.89
C LEU A 8 -26.58 3.81 23.73
N LEU A 9 -27.51 3.50 22.81
CA LEU A 9 -27.95 2.11 22.57
C LEU A 9 -27.44 1.47 21.26
N ASN A 10 -26.55 2.14 20.53
CA ASN A 10 -26.02 1.63 19.24
C ASN A 10 -24.53 1.23 19.28
N VAL A 11 -23.95 1.01 20.46
CA VAL A 11 -22.51 0.65 20.60
C VAL A 11 -22.29 -0.73 21.26
N THR A 12 -23.33 -1.39 21.78
CA THR A 12 -23.17 -2.65 22.55
C THR A 12 -23.54 -3.95 21.81
N SER A 13 -23.95 -3.95 20.53
CA SER A 13 -24.41 -5.19 19.87
C SER A 13 -23.46 -5.83 18.84
N TYR A 14 -22.25 -5.29 18.60
CA TYR A 14 -21.39 -5.78 17.50
C TYR A 14 -19.95 -6.18 17.89
N CYS A 15 -19.65 -6.43 19.17
CA CYS A 15 -18.29 -6.83 19.60
C CYS A 15 -18.24 -8.01 20.57
N GLN A 16 -19.08 -9.02 20.38
CA GLN A 16 -18.98 -10.32 21.07
C GLN A 16 -19.40 -11.46 20.14
N ARG A 17 -18.61 -11.73 19.08
CA ARG A 17 -18.62 -13.04 18.37
C ARG A 17 -17.51 -13.13 17.32
N SER A 18 -16.28 -13.45 17.75
CA SER A 18 -15.27 -14.19 16.95
C SER A 18 -13.92 -14.30 17.67
N LEU A 19 -13.93 -14.75 18.92
CA LEU A 19 -12.77 -15.34 19.59
C LEU A 19 -13.15 -16.76 19.95
N THR A 20 -12.92 -17.70 19.05
CA THR A 20 -12.62 -19.12 19.33
C THR A 20 -12.44 -19.84 18.01
N GLN A 21 -11.49 -20.78 18.00
CA GLN A 21 -11.15 -21.73 16.95
C GLN A 21 -10.11 -21.20 15.95
N TRP A 22 -8.85 -21.56 16.20
CA TRP A 22 -8.16 -22.59 15.42
C TRP A 22 -6.85 -22.94 16.15
N SER A 23 -6.94 -23.96 16.99
CA SER A 23 -5.85 -24.58 17.73
C SER A 23 -5.70 -26.02 17.24
N TYR A 24 -4.79 -26.27 16.30
CA TYR A 24 -4.22 -27.59 15.99
C TYR A 24 -2.81 -27.32 15.42
N SER A 25 -1.74 -27.64 16.15
CA SER A 25 -1.16 -28.98 16.34
C SER A 25 -0.39 -29.46 15.12
N THR A 26 0.93 -29.27 15.13
CA THR A 26 1.92 -30.22 14.58
C THR A 26 3.30 -29.92 15.17
N SER A 27 3.54 -30.47 16.36
CA SER A 27 4.87 -30.83 16.84
C SER A 27 5.25 -32.18 16.24
N GLY A 28 6.39 -32.26 15.55
CA GLY A 28 6.90 -33.48 14.94
C GLY A 28 8.40 -33.37 14.68
N MET A 29 9.18 -33.71 15.70
CA MET A 29 10.64 -33.91 15.65
C MET A 29 10.96 -35.26 14.96
N LEU A 30 11.77 -35.23 13.90
CA LEU A 30 12.62 -36.33 13.39
C LEU A 30 13.70 -35.68 12.53
N SER A 31 14.97 -36.06 12.44
CA SER A 31 15.89 -36.87 13.22
C SER A 31 17.29 -36.53 12.70
N ARG A 32 18.29 -36.87 13.50
CA ARG A 32 19.72 -36.62 13.36
C ARG A 32 20.36 -37.15 12.06
N SER A 33 21.36 -36.40 11.58
CA SER A 33 22.64 -36.82 10.97
C SER A 33 22.67 -37.68 9.69
N VAL A 34 23.43 -37.23 8.68
CA VAL A 34 24.66 -37.90 8.17
C VAL A 34 25.44 -36.91 7.29
N VAL A 35 26.74 -36.77 7.60
CA VAL A 35 27.76 -36.11 6.77
C VAL A 35 28.18 -37.06 5.65
N LYS A 36 28.26 -36.56 4.40
CA LYS A 36 29.19 -37.08 3.39
C LYS A 36 29.77 -35.91 2.58
N HIS A 37 31.07 -35.67 2.76
CA HIS A 37 31.92 -34.97 1.80
C HIS A 37 32.42 -35.98 0.76
N ALA A 38 32.45 -35.58 -0.52
CA ALA A 38 33.48 -35.99 -1.47
C ALA A 38 33.39 -35.15 -2.78
N ASN A 39 34.42 -34.30 -2.95
CA ASN A 39 35.30 -34.20 -4.12
C ASN A 39 34.71 -34.07 -5.54
N ASN A 40 34.73 -32.83 -6.02
CA ASN A 40 35.40 -32.35 -7.24
C ASN A 40 35.71 -33.40 -8.33
N LEU A 41 34.82 -33.51 -9.31
CA LEU A 41 35.10 -33.96 -10.68
C LEU A 41 34.24 -33.11 -11.63
N GLY A 42 34.88 -32.42 -12.57
CA GLY A 42 34.18 -31.77 -13.68
C GLY A 42 34.36 -30.25 -13.79
N GLN A 43 35.60 -29.75 -13.69
CA GLN A 43 35.94 -28.63 -14.58
C GLN A 43 35.99 -29.16 -16.01
N ILE A 44 35.42 -28.37 -16.92
CA ILE A 44 35.56 -28.35 -18.38
C ILE A 44 34.20 -28.56 -19.08
N GLN A 45 33.76 -27.49 -19.76
CA GLN A 45 32.62 -27.36 -20.68
C GLN A 45 31.23 -26.98 -20.11
N ALA A 46 31.13 -25.73 -19.62
CA ALA A 46 29.86 -24.96 -19.73
C ALA A 46 30.08 -23.43 -19.83
N ARG A 47 31.25 -22.99 -20.33
CA ARG A 47 31.59 -21.55 -20.45
C ARG A 47 31.03 -20.85 -21.70
N HIS A 48 30.09 -21.47 -22.42
CA HIS A 48 29.47 -20.87 -23.61
C HIS A 48 27.94 -20.87 -23.62
N PHE A 49 27.27 -20.92 -22.45
CA PHE A 49 25.81 -20.77 -22.38
C PHE A 49 25.31 -19.67 -21.43
N THR A 50 26.21 -19.02 -20.68
CA THR A 50 25.81 -18.07 -19.61
C THR A 50 25.94 -16.59 -19.99
N THR A 51 26.27 -16.24 -21.23
CA THR A 51 26.44 -14.83 -21.64
C THR A 51 25.31 -14.26 -22.52
N THR A 52 24.35 -15.08 -22.95
CA THR A 52 23.22 -14.64 -23.82
C THR A 52 21.85 -14.61 -23.15
N LEU A 53 21.75 -14.82 -21.83
CA LEU A 53 20.48 -14.80 -21.09
C LEU A 53 20.45 -13.79 -19.92
N MET A 54 21.18 -12.69 -20.05
CA MET A 54 21.17 -11.58 -19.06
C MET A 54 20.78 -10.21 -19.69
N LYS A 55 20.36 -10.17 -20.96
CA LYS A 55 19.99 -8.92 -21.68
C LYS A 55 18.48 -8.70 -21.89
N SER A 56 17.64 -9.41 -21.16
CA SER A 56 16.19 -9.14 -21.12
C SER A 56 15.64 -9.09 -19.70
N GLY A 57 16.37 -8.43 -18.79
CA GLY A 57 15.75 -7.92 -17.56
C GLY A 57 14.48 -7.12 -17.93
N PRO A 58 13.38 -7.24 -17.18
CA PRO A 58 12.15 -6.53 -17.51
C PRO A 58 12.49 -5.04 -17.62
N LYS A 59 12.27 -4.42 -18.79
CA LYS A 59 12.51 -3.00 -19.09
C LYS A 59 11.66 -2.03 -18.24
N HIS A 60 11.11 -2.54 -17.14
CA HIS A 60 10.15 -1.91 -16.25
C HIS A 60 10.57 -2.04 -14.77
N SER A 61 11.80 -2.47 -14.47
CA SER A 61 12.38 -2.27 -13.14
C SER A 61 12.34 -0.78 -12.83
N GLY A 62 11.76 -0.41 -11.68
CA GLY A 62 11.58 1.00 -11.31
C GLY A 62 12.90 1.73 -11.38
N THR A 63 12.98 2.79 -12.20
CA THR A 63 14.16 3.64 -12.21
C THR A 63 14.40 4.17 -10.80
N GLU A 64 15.64 4.42 -10.41
CA GLU A 64 15.98 4.94 -9.07
C GLU A 64 15.14 6.20 -8.73
N GLN A 65 14.89 7.03 -9.73
CA GLN A 65 14.03 8.21 -9.61
C GLN A 65 12.56 7.84 -9.34
N GLY A 66 12.07 6.72 -9.88
CA GLY A 66 10.77 6.12 -9.53
C GLY A 66 10.66 5.78 -8.05
N VAL A 67 11.68 5.09 -7.51
CA VAL A 67 11.73 4.69 -6.10
C VAL A 67 11.76 5.92 -5.18
N LYS A 68 12.60 6.92 -5.48
CA LYS A 68 12.67 8.19 -4.72
C LYS A 68 11.33 8.93 -4.66
N ARG A 69 10.57 8.95 -5.77
CA ARG A 69 9.25 9.59 -5.81
C ARG A 69 8.22 8.80 -5.00
N ASN A 70 8.29 7.47 -5.03
CA ASN A 70 7.43 6.59 -4.23
C ASN A 70 7.70 6.75 -2.73
N SER A 71 8.96 6.80 -2.31
CA SER A 71 9.31 7.03 -0.89
C SER A 71 8.86 8.42 -0.39
N ALA A 72 8.96 9.45 -1.23
CA ALA A 72 8.39 10.77 -0.92
C ALA A 72 6.86 10.77 -0.83
N ASP A 73 6.16 9.98 -1.65
CA ASP A 73 4.70 9.81 -1.56
C ASP A 73 4.29 9.02 -0.33
N HIS A 74 5.04 7.96 0.00
CA HIS A 74 4.84 7.18 1.21
C HIS A 74 4.96 8.05 2.46
N ARG A 75 6.01 8.87 2.57
CA ARG A 75 6.15 9.84 3.67
C ARG A 75 4.95 10.80 3.77
N ARG A 76 4.41 11.26 2.63
CA ARG A 76 3.19 12.10 2.60
C ARG A 76 1.95 11.34 3.11
N ARG A 77 1.79 10.07 2.75
CA ARG A 77 0.69 9.21 3.22
C ARG A 77 0.75 9.01 4.73
N LEU A 78 1.93 8.73 5.28
CA LEU A 78 2.14 8.60 6.73
C LEU A 78 1.79 9.90 7.48
N LEU A 79 2.26 11.04 6.97
CA LEU A 79 1.91 12.34 7.54
C LEU A 79 0.42 12.65 7.46
N ALA A 80 -0.23 12.32 6.35
CA ALA A 80 -1.66 12.50 6.18
C ALA A 80 -2.49 11.60 7.10
N ALA A 81 -2.05 10.36 7.33
CA ALA A 81 -2.65 9.48 8.33
C ALA A 81 -2.53 10.09 9.73
N ARG A 82 -1.33 10.57 10.11
CA ARG A 82 -1.06 11.18 11.42
C ARG A 82 -1.91 12.43 11.70
N PHE A 83 -2.11 13.29 10.69
CA PHE A 83 -2.83 14.57 10.86
C PHE A 83 -4.24 14.58 10.27
N GLY A 84 -4.74 13.45 9.76
CA GLY A 84 -5.99 13.36 9.02
C GLY A 84 -7.20 13.80 9.84
N LEU A 85 -7.29 13.28 11.07
CA LEU A 85 -8.36 13.61 12.01
C LEU A 85 -8.36 15.10 12.36
N ARG A 86 -7.21 15.65 12.78
CA ARG A 86 -7.05 17.07 13.15
C ARG A 86 -7.46 18.01 12.00
N ARG A 87 -7.04 17.70 10.76
CA ARG A 87 -7.44 18.50 9.58
C ARG A 87 -8.94 18.41 9.33
N LYS A 88 -9.55 17.23 9.50
CA LYS A 88 -11.01 17.07 9.31
C LYS A 88 -11.79 17.90 10.32
N LEU A 89 -11.40 17.85 11.60
CA LEU A 89 -12.01 18.63 12.67
C LEU A 89 -11.90 20.14 12.42
N TYR A 90 -10.70 20.67 12.15
CA TYR A 90 -10.54 22.10 11.90
C TYR A 90 -11.31 22.57 10.67
N LYS A 91 -11.39 21.74 9.62
CA LYS A 91 -12.20 22.06 8.43
C LYS A 91 -13.69 22.07 8.72
N ALA A 92 -14.19 21.18 9.58
CA ALA A 92 -15.59 21.18 10.00
C ALA A 92 -15.93 22.50 10.70
N PHE A 93 -15.17 22.87 11.75
CA PHE A 93 -15.37 24.14 12.45
C PHE A 93 -15.28 25.38 11.55
N CYS A 94 -14.44 25.35 10.51
CA CYS A 94 -14.34 26.46 9.56
C CYS A 94 -15.55 26.55 8.61
N LYS A 95 -16.26 25.44 8.38
CA LYS A 95 -17.38 25.32 7.44
C LYS A 95 -18.73 25.60 8.12
N ASP A 96 -18.81 25.39 9.43
CA ASP A 96 -20.04 25.56 10.20
C ASP A 96 -20.45 27.05 10.30
N PRO A 97 -21.64 27.44 9.80
CA PRO A 97 -22.09 28.83 9.78
C PRO A 97 -22.53 29.34 11.16
N ASP A 98 -23.00 28.44 12.04
CA ASP A 98 -23.56 28.78 13.36
C ASP A 98 -22.48 29.17 14.38
N LEU A 99 -21.23 28.81 14.12
CA LEU A 99 -20.12 29.15 15.00
C LEU A 99 -19.77 30.66 14.92
N PRO A 100 -19.36 31.28 16.03
CA PRO A 100 -18.90 32.67 16.00
C PRO A 100 -17.67 32.83 15.11
N SER A 101 -17.56 33.97 14.44
CA SER A 101 -16.49 34.29 13.48
C SER A 101 -15.10 34.07 14.07
N GLU A 102 -14.86 34.55 15.30
CA GLU A 102 -13.58 34.40 15.99
C GLU A 102 -13.14 32.94 16.13
N MET A 103 -14.08 32.03 16.44
CA MET A 103 -13.77 30.62 16.59
C MET A 103 -13.41 29.98 15.24
N ARG A 104 -14.08 30.41 14.16
CA ARG A 104 -13.72 29.98 12.79
C ARG A 104 -12.32 30.46 12.44
N ASP A 105 -11.97 31.70 12.73
CA ASP A 105 -10.66 32.27 12.38
C ASP A 105 -9.53 31.65 13.20
N LYS A 106 -9.76 31.38 14.49
CA LYS A 106 -8.84 30.58 15.34
C LYS A 106 -8.58 29.19 14.73
N ASN A 107 -9.60 28.52 14.20
CA ASN A 107 -9.44 27.21 13.56
C ASN A 107 -8.79 27.29 12.17
N ARG A 108 -9.05 28.36 11.39
CA ARG A 108 -8.33 28.63 10.13
C ARG A 108 -6.83 28.80 10.37
N TYR A 109 -6.47 29.54 11.42
CA TYR A 109 -5.08 29.71 11.83
C TYR A 109 -4.43 28.40 12.31
N LYS A 110 -5.15 27.56 13.06
CA LYS A 110 -4.67 26.21 13.42
C LYS A 110 -4.50 25.32 12.19
N LEU A 111 -5.38 25.42 11.20
CA LEU A 111 -5.31 24.65 9.96
C LEU A 111 -4.11 25.04 9.09
N SER A 112 -3.75 26.34 9.05
CA SER A 112 -2.60 26.84 8.29
C SER A 112 -1.26 26.42 8.92
N LYS A 113 -1.18 26.31 10.25
CA LYS A 113 0.00 25.82 10.98
C LYS A 113 0.35 24.36 10.72
N LEU A 114 -0.60 23.54 10.27
CA LEU A 114 -0.34 22.12 10.03
C LEU A 114 0.59 21.90 8.83
N PRO A 115 1.51 20.91 8.87
CA PRO A 115 2.46 20.66 7.78
C PRO A 115 1.77 20.55 6.42
N ARG A 116 2.21 21.30 5.42
CA ARG A 116 1.58 21.33 4.09
C ARG A 116 1.48 19.94 3.44
N ASN A 117 2.49 19.09 3.67
CA ASN A 117 2.57 17.74 3.11
C ASN A 117 1.61 16.72 3.74
N SER A 118 0.93 17.03 4.84
CA SER A 118 -0.09 16.14 5.41
C SER A 118 -1.49 16.32 4.80
N ALA A 119 -1.65 17.19 3.79
CA ALA A 119 -2.91 17.33 3.08
C ALA A 119 -3.16 16.16 2.12
N PHE A 120 -4.35 15.54 2.19
CA PHE A 120 -4.75 14.44 1.30
C PHE A 120 -4.66 14.79 -0.19
N ALA A 121 -4.98 16.04 -0.56
CA ALA A 121 -4.91 16.52 -1.95
C ALA A 121 -3.49 16.44 -2.57
N ARG A 122 -2.44 16.35 -1.75
CA ARG A 122 -1.06 16.23 -2.23
C ARG A 122 -0.62 14.81 -2.50
N ILE A 123 -1.36 13.80 -2.03
CA ILE A 123 -1.03 12.40 -2.25
C ILE A 123 -1.36 12.05 -3.71
N ARG A 124 -0.51 11.28 -4.37
CA ARG A 124 -0.81 10.75 -5.71
C ARG A 124 -0.76 9.24 -5.72
N ASN A 125 -1.67 8.61 -6.45
CA ASN A 125 -1.60 7.17 -6.70
C ASN A 125 -0.48 6.90 -7.72
N ARG A 126 0.48 6.06 -7.33
CA ARG A 126 1.66 5.71 -8.13
C ARG A 126 1.73 4.21 -8.33
N CYS A 127 2.32 3.79 -9.44
CA CYS A 127 2.61 2.39 -9.69
C CYS A 127 3.64 1.87 -8.69
N VAL A 128 3.36 0.72 -8.07
CA VAL A 128 4.27 0.07 -7.10
C VAL A 128 5.57 -0.39 -7.76
N PHE A 129 5.49 -0.98 -8.96
CA PHE A 129 6.66 -1.52 -9.68
C PHE A 129 7.55 -0.44 -10.31
N THR A 130 6.95 0.53 -11.00
CA THR A 130 7.70 1.51 -11.82
C THR A 130 7.78 2.91 -11.22
N GLY A 131 6.92 3.25 -10.24
CA GLY A 131 6.78 4.61 -9.74
C GLY A 131 6.13 5.61 -10.70
N ARG A 132 5.57 5.14 -11.83
CA ARG A 132 4.82 5.96 -12.80
C ARG A 132 3.66 6.67 -12.09
N SER A 133 3.52 7.96 -12.34
CA SER A 133 2.55 8.84 -11.66
C SER A 133 1.18 8.89 -12.32
N ARG A 134 1.07 8.53 -13.61
CA ARG A 134 -0.16 8.62 -14.40
C ARG A 134 -0.55 7.27 -14.95
N SER A 135 -1.84 7.13 -15.27
CA SER A 135 -2.43 5.91 -15.83
C SER A 135 -2.15 4.70 -14.96
N VAL A 136 -2.47 4.85 -13.66
CA VAL A 136 -2.38 3.80 -12.64
C VAL A 136 -3.80 3.34 -12.37
N THR A 137 -4.04 2.04 -12.51
CA THR A 137 -5.33 1.44 -12.17
C THR A 137 -5.39 1.28 -10.65
N GLU A 138 -6.45 1.81 -10.01
CA GLU A 138 -6.54 1.87 -8.54
C GLU A 138 -6.62 0.48 -7.90
N LEU A 139 -7.40 -0.43 -8.48
CA LEU A 139 -7.60 -1.80 -8.00
C LEU A 139 -6.27 -2.56 -7.86
N PHE A 140 -5.45 -2.55 -8.92
CA PHE A 140 -4.20 -3.31 -8.96
C PHE A 140 -2.97 -2.51 -8.50
N ARG A 141 -3.08 -1.18 -8.36
CA ARG A 141 -1.97 -0.26 -8.04
C ARG A 141 -0.76 -0.37 -8.99
N VAL A 142 -1.01 -0.76 -10.23
CA VAL A 142 0.01 -0.86 -11.29
C VAL A 142 -0.26 0.12 -12.42
N SER A 143 0.78 0.46 -13.17
CA SER A 143 0.65 1.28 -14.38
C SER A 143 0.08 0.44 -15.52
N ARG A 144 -0.58 1.10 -16.49
CA ARG A 144 -1.11 0.42 -17.70
C ARG A 144 -0.10 -0.45 -18.44
N ILE A 145 1.19 -0.10 -18.42
CA ILE A 145 2.26 -0.84 -19.13
C ILE A 145 2.52 -2.16 -18.40
N VAL A 146 2.72 -2.09 -17.09
CA VAL A 146 2.94 -3.28 -16.25
C VAL A 146 1.69 -4.14 -16.23
N PHE A 147 0.51 -3.54 -16.13
CA PHE A 147 -0.77 -4.24 -16.18
C PHE A 147 -0.90 -5.08 -17.45
N ARG A 148 -0.69 -4.48 -18.64
CA ARG A 148 -0.74 -5.21 -19.90
C ARG A 148 0.31 -6.31 -19.97
N GLY A 149 1.53 -6.04 -19.51
CA GLY A 149 2.59 -7.04 -19.46
C GLY A 149 2.27 -8.23 -18.55
N LEU A 150 1.62 -8.00 -17.41
CA LEU A 150 1.19 -9.05 -16.48
C LEU A 150 -0.02 -9.82 -17.02
N ALA A 151 -1.00 -9.12 -17.61
CA ALA A 151 -2.18 -9.74 -18.22
C ALA A 151 -1.79 -10.65 -19.39
N SER A 152 -0.91 -10.19 -20.29
CA SER A 152 -0.43 -11.01 -21.42
C SER A 152 0.38 -12.23 -20.98
N LYS A 153 0.99 -12.19 -19.79
CA LYS A 153 1.68 -13.34 -19.19
C LYS A 153 0.74 -14.32 -18.47
N GLY A 154 -0.55 -13.99 -18.35
CA GLY A 154 -1.50 -14.79 -17.56
C GLY A 154 -1.27 -14.73 -16.05
N ALA A 155 -0.47 -13.77 -15.55
CA ALA A 155 -0.17 -13.65 -14.12
C ALA A 155 -1.33 -13.03 -13.31
N LEU A 156 -2.32 -12.45 -13.99
CA LEU A 156 -3.50 -11.85 -13.37
C LEU A 156 -4.70 -12.80 -13.55
N MET A 157 -5.32 -13.18 -12.43
CA MET A 157 -6.48 -14.07 -12.43
C MET A 157 -7.70 -13.41 -13.09
N GLY A 158 -8.40 -14.17 -13.94
CA GLY A 158 -9.68 -13.76 -14.53
C GLY A 158 -9.60 -12.62 -15.55
N ILE A 159 -8.41 -12.28 -16.05
CA ILE A 159 -8.23 -11.21 -17.04
C ILE A 159 -8.03 -11.82 -18.43
N THR A 160 -9.02 -11.67 -19.29
CA THR A 160 -8.96 -12.07 -20.70
C THR A 160 -9.06 -10.85 -21.61
N LYS A 161 -8.59 -10.98 -22.86
CA LYS A 161 -8.81 -9.94 -23.88
C LYS A 161 -10.28 -10.03 -24.30
N SER A 162 -11.00 -8.91 -24.27
CA SER A 162 -12.36 -8.86 -24.78
C SER A 162 -12.38 -9.10 -26.30
N SER A 163 -13.16 -10.08 -26.74
CA SER A 163 -13.58 -10.27 -28.12
C SER A 163 -15.11 -10.17 -28.13
N TRP A 164 -15.62 -9.26 -28.94
CA TRP A 164 -17.04 -9.18 -29.28
C TRP A 164 -17.26 -9.94 -30.58
#